data_AF-A0A962GSA3-F1
#
_entry.id   AF-A0A962GSA3-F1
#
_cell.length_a   1.000
_cell.length_b   1.000
_cell.length_c   1.000
_cell.angle_alpha   90.00
_cell.angle_beta   90.00
_cell.angle_gamma   90.00
#
_symmetry.space_group_name_H-M   'P 1'
#
loop_
_entity.id
_entity.type
_entity.pdbx_description
1 polymer ?
#
loop_
_entity_poly.entity_id
_entity_poly.type
_entity_poly.pdbx_seq_one_letter_code
_entity_poly.pdbx_strand_id
1 'polypeptide(L)'
;MNILASAEGPDATVSVIELREKGERVLIIDGFVTTSERGVSGSSSLLVQYMLWMGHLPMLLHPDPKEALVICFGTGQTANALRRENPKSLTIVDINPNVFKMAHYFTSNENVLKDPRVRNLVMDGRAFMRRTEKTFDVITLEPMPPTFAGVNALYSKEFYQLARERMSDNGIIAQWLPFHQVSAYHGASVSRTFTEVFPNAVLWIDPESLTGILLGSKNDRGTLGSEFPGFKRNDLKRILPEETVRKAVYLEKEGLKRYGEQYGDVITDDNQLLAYGAAAFNTHVNPVTLLLSNYDTMKIFRKGFYEDKGSLEIEQLELIKKESERKE
;
A
#
# COMPACT_ATOMS: atom_id res chain seq x y z
N MET A 1 2.51 -0.16 -29.28
CA MET A 1 2.78 0.83 -28.22
C MET A 1 2.85 2.22 -28.85
N ASN A 2 2.28 3.23 -28.21
CA ASN A 2 2.39 4.64 -28.60
C ASN A 2 2.93 5.44 -27.41
N ILE A 3 3.86 6.37 -27.62
CA ILE A 3 4.36 7.24 -26.53
C ILE A 3 3.50 8.50 -26.55
N LEU A 4 2.77 8.76 -25.46
CA LEU A 4 1.91 9.93 -25.34
C LEU A 4 2.69 11.14 -24.80
N ALA A 5 3.61 10.91 -23.88
CA ALA A 5 4.49 11.93 -23.31
C ALA A 5 5.78 11.31 -22.77
N SER A 6 6.84 12.09 -22.74
CA SER A 6 8.08 11.78 -22.05
C SER A 6 8.72 13.07 -21.54
N ALA A 7 9.24 13.04 -20.32
CA ALA A 7 9.94 14.16 -19.70
C ALA A 7 11.08 13.64 -18.83
N GLU A 8 12.28 14.13 -19.13
CA GLU A 8 13.47 13.89 -18.32
C GLU A 8 13.58 14.96 -17.22
N GLY A 9 14.08 14.55 -16.06
CA GLY A 9 14.31 15.43 -14.92
C GLY A 9 15.53 14.95 -14.13
N PRO A 10 16.01 15.76 -13.17
CA PRO A 10 17.19 15.43 -12.38
C PRO A 10 17.03 14.14 -11.55
N ASP A 11 15.79 13.78 -11.19
CA ASP A 11 15.50 12.61 -10.35
C ASP A 11 15.17 11.35 -11.16
N ALA A 12 14.42 11.48 -12.27
CA ALA A 12 13.99 10.35 -13.11
C ALA A 12 13.44 10.81 -14.47
N THR A 13 13.46 9.90 -15.44
CA THR A 13 12.70 10.00 -16.69
C THR A 13 11.29 9.46 -16.49
N VAL A 14 10.29 10.30 -16.76
CA VAL A 14 8.87 9.94 -16.64
C VAL A 14 8.23 9.90 -18.02
N SER A 15 7.57 8.80 -18.36
CA SER A 15 6.88 8.63 -19.63
C SER A 15 5.46 8.12 -19.45
N VAL A 16 4.57 8.50 -20.36
CA VAL A 16 3.24 7.92 -20.49
C VAL A 16 3.17 7.22 -21.84
N ILE A 17 2.84 5.94 -21.83
CA ILE A 17 2.61 5.17 -23.04
C ILE A 17 1.17 4.69 -23.12
N GLU A 18 0.69 4.42 -24.33
CA GLU A 18 -0.58 3.78 -24.62
C GLU A 18 -0.35 2.44 -25.31
N LEU A 19 -0.92 1.38 -24.73
CA LEU A 19 -0.89 0.04 -25.27
C LEU A 19 -2.02 -0.11 -26.29
N ARG A 20 -1.64 -0.15 -27.58
CA ARG A 20 -2.53 -0.12 -28.76
C ARG A 20 -3.67 -1.14 -28.73
N GLU A 21 -3.48 -2.29 -28.10
CA GLU A 21 -4.48 -3.38 -28.10
C GLU A 21 -5.60 -3.20 -27.07
N LYS A 22 -5.38 -2.39 -26.02
CA LYS A 22 -6.30 -2.29 -24.88
C LYS A 22 -6.68 -0.86 -24.50
N GLY A 23 -6.13 0.16 -25.18
CA GLY A 23 -6.29 1.57 -24.81
C GLY A 23 -5.79 1.86 -23.39
N GLU A 24 -4.91 1.00 -22.87
CA GLU A 24 -4.37 1.09 -21.52
C GLU A 24 -3.21 2.08 -21.51
N ARG A 25 -3.30 3.05 -20.61
CA ARG A 25 -2.26 4.05 -20.39
C ARG A 25 -1.41 3.61 -19.21
N VAL A 26 -0.10 3.71 -19.38
CA VAL A 26 0.89 3.24 -18.41
C VAL A 26 1.81 4.38 -18.06
N LEU A 27 2.02 4.59 -16.76
CA LEU A 27 3.07 5.47 -16.24
C LEU A 27 4.36 4.67 -16.12
N ILE A 28 5.44 5.19 -16.70
CA ILE A 28 6.77 4.59 -16.66
C ILE A 28 7.72 5.60 -16.00
N ILE A 29 8.49 5.14 -15.02
CA ILE A 29 9.53 5.93 -14.35
C ILE A 29 10.84 5.14 -14.45
N ASP A 30 11.87 5.71 -15.07
CA ASP A 30 13.18 5.08 -15.33
C ASP A 30 13.08 3.67 -15.96
N GLY A 31 12.15 3.51 -16.89
CA GLY A 31 11.90 2.24 -17.57
C GLY A 31 11.08 1.23 -16.77
N PHE A 32 10.75 1.53 -15.51
CA PHE A 32 9.88 0.69 -14.69
C PHE A 32 8.40 1.03 -14.91
N VAL A 33 7.59 0.01 -15.18
CA VAL A 33 6.12 0.11 -15.27
C VAL A 33 5.56 0.30 -13.86
N THR A 34 5.20 1.55 -13.51
CA THR A 34 4.78 1.86 -12.15
C THR A 34 3.33 1.46 -11.91
N THR A 35 2.45 1.85 -12.83
CA THR A 35 1.02 1.56 -12.78
C THR A 35 0.37 1.79 -14.14
N SER A 36 -0.87 1.33 -14.29
CA SER A 36 -1.67 1.53 -15.48
C SER A 36 -3.10 1.95 -15.15
N GLU A 37 -3.74 2.57 -16.12
CA GLU A 37 -5.17 2.79 -16.17
C GLU A 37 -5.70 2.24 -17.50
N ARG A 38 -6.79 1.47 -17.46
CA ARG A 38 -7.47 1.05 -18.68
C ARG A 38 -8.38 2.18 -19.18
N GLY A 39 -8.24 2.55 -20.46
CA GLY A 39 -9.09 3.55 -21.10
C GLY A 39 -10.58 3.18 -21.16
N VAL A 40 -11.40 4.14 -21.64
CA VAL A 40 -12.87 4.35 -21.60
C VAL A 40 -13.81 3.16 -21.91
N SER A 41 -13.36 1.91 -22.06
CA SER A 41 -14.21 0.76 -22.42
C SER A 41 -13.98 -0.52 -21.57
N GLY A 42 -14.18 -0.41 -20.26
CA GLY A 42 -14.54 -1.58 -19.44
C GLY A 42 -13.53 -1.96 -18.36
N SER A 43 -14.09 -2.32 -17.19
CA SER A 43 -13.50 -2.81 -15.94
C SER A 43 -12.02 -2.53 -15.67
N SER A 44 -11.80 -1.81 -14.57
CA SER A 44 -10.54 -1.65 -13.85
C SER A 44 -9.64 -2.90 -13.95
N SER A 45 -8.41 -2.73 -14.43
CA SER A 45 -7.39 -3.77 -14.32
C SER A 45 -7.11 -4.03 -12.83
N LEU A 46 -6.68 -5.23 -12.46
CA LEU A 46 -6.35 -5.59 -11.07
C LEU A 46 -5.36 -4.59 -10.43
N LEU A 47 -4.50 -3.96 -11.24
CA LEU A 47 -3.54 -2.92 -10.81
C LEU A 47 -4.20 -1.61 -10.36
N VAL A 48 -5.42 -1.31 -10.80
CA VAL A 48 -6.19 -0.08 -10.48
C VAL A 48 -6.85 -0.21 -9.11
N GLN A 49 -7.24 -1.41 -8.70
CA GLN A 49 -8.16 -1.59 -7.59
C GLN A 49 -7.51 -1.42 -6.22
N TYR A 50 -6.28 -1.90 -6.03
CA TYR A 50 -5.59 -1.72 -4.75
C TYR A 50 -5.31 -0.25 -4.43
N MET A 51 -5.08 0.60 -5.43
CA MET A 51 -4.89 2.05 -5.24
C MET A 51 -6.14 2.72 -4.68
N LEU A 52 -7.32 2.25 -5.11
CA LEU A 52 -8.58 2.70 -4.51
C LEU A 52 -8.63 2.29 -3.04
N TRP A 53 -8.19 1.08 -2.69
CA TRP A 53 -8.13 0.61 -1.31
C TRP A 53 -7.09 1.31 -0.45
N MET A 54 -5.93 1.68 -1.02
CA MET A 54 -4.94 2.53 -0.37
C MET A 54 -5.56 3.84 0.12
N GLY A 55 -6.55 4.39 -0.60
CA GLY A 55 -7.30 5.57 -0.18
C GLY A 55 -8.51 5.30 0.71
N HIS A 56 -9.37 4.36 0.33
CA HIS A 56 -10.63 4.13 1.05
C HIS A 56 -10.43 3.47 2.42
N LEU A 57 -9.52 2.48 2.56
CA LEU A 57 -9.34 1.75 3.81
C LEU A 57 -9.00 2.64 5.02
N PRO A 58 -7.95 3.49 4.96
CA PRO A 58 -7.62 4.32 6.12
C PRO A 58 -8.72 5.34 6.43
N MET A 59 -9.42 5.84 5.41
CA MET A 59 -10.58 6.73 5.60
C MET A 59 -11.74 5.99 6.28
N LEU A 60 -11.99 4.72 5.95
CA LEU A 60 -13.03 3.88 6.56
C LEU A 60 -12.71 3.49 8.02
N LEU A 61 -11.43 3.32 8.35
CA LEU A 61 -10.97 3.04 9.70
C LEU A 61 -11.03 4.27 10.62
N HIS A 62 -10.85 5.47 10.06
CA HIS A 62 -11.00 6.70 10.82
C HIS A 62 -12.49 7.09 10.96
N PRO A 63 -12.97 7.50 12.15
CA PRO A 63 -14.38 7.86 12.36
C PRO A 63 -14.81 9.09 11.55
N ASP A 64 -14.00 10.14 11.52
CA ASP A 64 -14.29 11.42 10.85
C ASP A 64 -12.99 12.10 10.33
N PRO A 65 -12.37 11.57 9.25
CA PRO A 65 -11.08 12.06 8.76
C PRO A 65 -11.21 13.41 8.04
N LYS A 66 -10.45 14.42 8.47
CA LYS A 66 -10.51 15.80 7.95
C LYS A 66 -9.23 16.22 7.24
N GLU A 67 -8.08 15.88 7.80
CA GLU A 67 -6.78 16.22 7.22
C GLU A 67 -6.12 14.95 6.67
N ALA A 68 -5.97 14.88 5.35
CA ALA A 68 -5.39 13.74 4.66
C ALA A 68 -4.06 14.10 3.99
N LEU A 69 -3.14 13.13 3.97
CA LEU A 69 -1.85 13.22 3.29
C LEU A 69 -1.64 12.01 2.38
N VAL A 70 -1.25 12.27 1.13
CA VAL A 70 -0.75 11.27 0.18
C VAL A 70 0.72 11.57 -0.11
N ILE A 71 1.60 10.62 0.18
CA ILE A 71 3.00 10.63 -0.24
C ILE A 71 3.14 9.69 -1.43
N CYS A 72 3.76 10.17 -2.50
CA CYS A 72 3.83 9.55 -3.83
C CYS A 72 2.46 9.60 -4.56
N PHE A 73 2.36 10.48 -5.56
CA PHE A 73 1.12 10.74 -6.29
C PHE A 73 0.83 9.68 -7.35
N GLY A 74 1.88 9.22 -8.06
CA GLY A 74 1.74 8.26 -9.17
C GLY A 74 0.75 8.75 -10.22
N THR A 75 -0.32 7.98 -10.46
CA THR A 75 -1.40 8.36 -11.39
C THR A 75 -2.53 9.15 -10.75
N GLY A 76 -2.50 9.34 -9.42
CA GLY A 76 -3.49 10.11 -8.67
C GLY A 76 -4.74 9.33 -8.24
N GLN A 77 -4.76 8.01 -8.43
CA GLN A 77 -5.92 7.16 -8.09
C GLN A 77 -6.14 7.07 -6.58
N THR A 78 -5.08 6.81 -5.82
CA THR A 78 -5.11 6.83 -4.35
C THR A 78 -5.58 8.20 -3.87
N ALA A 79 -4.98 9.29 -4.35
CA ALA A 79 -5.41 10.64 -4.00
C ALA A 79 -6.90 10.91 -4.32
N ASN A 80 -7.40 10.45 -5.46
CA ASN A 80 -8.81 10.59 -5.82
C ASN A 80 -9.73 9.76 -4.90
N ALA A 81 -9.31 8.56 -4.48
CA ALA A 81 -10.05 7.75 -3.52
C ALA A 81 -10.19 8.47 -2.17
N LEU A 82 -9.11 9.07 -1.64
CA LEU A 82 -9.21 9.92 -0.44
C LEU A 82 -10.11 11.14 -0.68
N ARG A 83 -9.96 11.85 -1.81
CA ARG A 83 -10.77 13.02 -2.16
C ARG A 83 -12.27 12.70 -2.17
N ARG A 84 -12.65 11.51 -2.64
CA ARG A 84 -14.03 11.02 -2.69
C ARG A 84 -14.59 10.71 -1.29
N GLU A 85 -13.76 10.40 -0.30
CA GLU A 85 -14.17 10.28 1.11
C GLU A 85 -14.35 11.64 1.81
N ASN A 86 -14.30 12.72 1.02
CA ASN A 86 -14.68 14.08 1.39
C ASN A 86 -13.93 14.71 2.59
N PRO A 87 -12.59 14.60 2.69
CA PRO A 87 -11.83 15.29 3.73
C PRO A 87 -11.96 16.81 3.56
N LYS A 88 -11.66 17.55 4.64
CA LYS A 88 -11.58 19.02 4.61
C LYS A 88 -10.38 19.50 3.78
N SER A 89 -9.27 18.78 3.84
CA SER A 89 -8.00 19.13 3.19
C SER A 89 -7.24 17.86 2.82
N LEU A 90 -6.67 17.86 1.61
CA LEU A 90 -5.86 16.77 1.08
C LEU A 90 -4.52 17.33 0.59
N THR A 91 -3.45 17.01 1.31
CA THR A 91 -2.08 17.34 0.87
C THR A 91 -1.52 16.17 0.06
N ILE A 92 -0.92 16.48 -1.08
CA ILE A 92 -0.26 15.49 -1.95
C ILE A 92 1.19 15.89 -2.08
N VAL A 93 2.10 14.96 -1.83
CA VAL A 93 3.55 15.19 -1.91
C VAL A 93 4.14 14.17 -2.87
N ASP A 94 4.82 14.64 -3.90
CA ASP A 94 5.61 13.81 -4.79
C ASP A 94 6.96 14.48 -5.02
N ILE A 95 8.02 13.69 -5.09
CA ILE A 95 9.37 14.22 -5.29
C ILE A 95 9.54 14.74 -6.72
N ASN A 96 8.87 14.13 -7.70
CA ASN A 96 9.12 14.38 -9.11
C ASN A 96 8.03 15.28 -9.72
N PRO A 97 8.36 16.52 -10.15
CA PRO A 97 7.38 17.43 -10.73
C PRO A 97 6.76 16.91 -12.04
N ASN A 98 7.46 16.05 -12.78
CA ASN A 98 6.96 15.48 -14.03
C ASN A 98 5.81 14.49 -13.78
N VAL A 99 5.74 13.83 -12.61
CA VAL A 99 4.62 12.95 -12.26
C VAL A 99 3.31 13.75 -12.20
N PHE A 100 3.32 14.95 -11.61
CA PHE A 100 2.14 15.84 -11.64
C PHE A 100 1.78 16.32 -13.06
N LYS A 101 2.77 16.58 -13.92
CA LYS A 101 2.53 16.95 -15.31
C LYS A 101 1.82 15.83 -16.09
N MET A 102 2.11 14.57 -15.75
CA MET A 102 1.48 13.41 -16.40
C MET A 102 0.05 13.13 -15.92
N ALA A 103 -0.42 13.77 -14.85
CA ALA A 103 -1.72 13.48 -14.23
C ALA A 103 -2.90 13.51 -15.21
N HIS A 104 -2.90 14.45 -16.16
CA HIS A 104 -4.01 14.65 -17.10
C HIS A 104 -4.18 13.51 -18.13
N TYR A 105 -3.20 12.61 -18.26
CA TYR A 105 -3.34 11.41 -19.07
C TYR A 105 -4.14 10.30 -18.39
N PHE A 106 -4.37 10.39 -17.07
CA PHE A 106 -5.06 9.37 -16.30
C PHE A 106 -6.43 9.86 -15.85
N THR A 107 -7.51 9.32 -16.41
CA THR A 107 -8.89 9.79 -16.16
C THR A 107 -9.45 9.35 -14.80
N SER A 108 -8.94 8.25 -14.26
CA SER A 108 -9.34 7.61 -13.00
C SER A 108 -9.04 8.48 -11.78
N ASN A 109 -8.13 9.44 -11.92
CA ASN A 109 -7.86 10.44 -10.89
C ASN A 109 -8.90 11.58 -10.85
N GLU A 110 -9.83 11.64 -11.81
CA GLU A 110 -10.91 12.63 -11.91
C GLU A 110 -10.44 14.09 -11.79
N ASN A 111 -9.25 14.40 -12.29
CA ASN A 111 -8.61 15.71 -12.11
C ASN A 111 -8.49 16.12 -10.63
N VAL A 112 -8.15 15.19 -9.73
CA VAL A 112 -7.97 15.43 -8.28
C VAL A 112 -7.15 16.69 -7.98
N LEU A 113 -6.14 17.01 -8.79
CA LEU A 113 -5.30 18.19 -8.62
C LEU A 113 -6.04 19.53 -8.80
N LYS A 114 -7.26 19.53 -9.37
CA LYS A 114 -8.11 20.72 -9.54
C LYS A 114 -9.12 20.91 -8.40
N ASP A 115 -9.25 19.95 -7.49
CA ASP A 115 -10.17 20.06 -6.36
C ASP A 115 -9.67 21.16 -5.40
N PRO A 116 -10.51 22.12 -4.98
CA PRO A 116 -10.07 23.25 -4.15
C PRO A 116 -9.56 22.84 -2.76
N ARG A 117 -9.80 21.61 -2.33
CA ARG A 117 -9.30 21.06 -1.06
C ARG A 117 -7.91 20.45 -1.19
N VAL A 118 -7.43 20.28 -2.42
CA VAL A 118 -6.17 19.62 -2.73
C VAL A 118 -5.04 20.64 -2.82
N ARG A 119 -3.94 20.33 -2.14
CA ARG A 119 -2.67 21.04 -2.27
C ARG A 119 -1.58 20.05 -2.64
N ASN A 120 -1.07 20.13 -3.86
CA ASN A 120 0.09 19.34 -4.27
C ASN A 120 1.40 20.10 -4.04
N LEU A 121 2.45 19.37 -3.66
CA LEU A 121 3.77 19.89 -3.35
C LEU A 121 4.83 19.00 -4.02
N VAL A 122 5.78 19.64 -4.70
CA VAL A 122 6.96 18.97 -5.24
C VAL A 122 8.03 18.94 -4.16
N MET A 123 8.18 17.80 -3.49
CA MET A 123 9.09 17.64 -2.35
C MET A 123 9.28 16.14 -2.05
N ASP A 124 10.46 15.77 -1.54
CA ASP A 124 10.64 14.46 -0.92
C ASP A 124 9.66 14.26 0.26
N GLY A 125 8.98 13.11 0.28
CA GLY A 125 7.94 12.80 1.26
C GLY A 125 8.47 12.82 2.70
N ARG A 126 9.66 12.26 2.92
CA ARG A 126 10.28 12.24 4.25
C ARG A 126 10.68 13.64 4.71
N ALA A 127 11.27 14.42 3.82
CA ALA A 127 11.68 15.79 4.10
C ALA A 127 10.46 16.72 4.31
N PHE A 128 9.33 16.47 3.64
CA PHE A 128 8.05 17.11 3.98
C PHE A 128 7.63 16.78 5.41
N MET A 129 7.63 15.51 5.79
CA MET A 129 7.23 15.07 7.13
C MET A 129 8.11 15.67 8.24
N ARG A 130 9.41 15.86 7.99
CA ARG A 130 10.32 16.55 8.93
C ARG A 130 9.98 18.02 9.11
N ARG A 131 9.53 18.71 8.05
CA ARG A 131 9.33 20.16 8.04
C ARG A 131 7.92 20.60 8.41
N THR A 132 6.92 19.78 8.13
CA THR A 132 5.53 20.14 8.41
C THR A 132 5.25 20.12 9.91
N GLU A 133 4.52 21.12 10.38
CA GLU A 133 3.92 21.14 11.73
C GLU A 133 2.47 20.65 11.72
N LYS A 134 1.91 20.39 10.54
CA LYS A 134 0.55 19.84 10.41
C LYS A 134 0.50 18.40 10.91
N THR A 135 -0.60 18.07 11.56
CA THR A 135 -1.00 16.69 11.86
C THR A 135 -2.07 16.21 10.88
N PHE A 136 -2.08 14.91 10.60
CA PHE A 136 -2.99 14.28 9.66
C PHE A 136 -3.82 13.19 10.33
N ASP A 137 -5.10 13.08 9.97
CA ASP A 137 -5.99 12.00 10.37
C ASP A 137 -5.74 10.74 9.53
N VAL A 138 -5.33 10.93 8.27
CA VAL A 138 -4.99 9.85 7.36
C VAL A 138 -3.69 10.17 6.63
N ILE A 139 -2.75 9.21 6.65
CA ILE A 139 -1.53 9.24 5.85
C ILE A 139 -1.51 8.01 4.96
N THR A 140 -1.26 8.19 3.67
CA THR A 140 -1.05 7.07 2.75
C THR A 140 0.27 7.22 2.03
N LEU A 141 0.97 6.13 1.82
CA LEU A 141 2.16 6.14 0.99
C LEU A 141 2.32 4.85 0.18
N GLU A 142 2.59 5.06 -1.11
CA GLU A 142 2.77 4.04 -2.13
C GLU A 142 3.95 4.46 -3.02
N PRO A 143 5.19 4.36 -2.52
CA PRO A 143 6.36 4.72 -3.30
C PRO A 143 6.65 3.68 -4.39
N MET A 144 7.70 3.93 -5.18
CA MET A 144 8.30 2.94 -6.09
C MET A 144 8.71 1.66 -5.33
N PRO A 145 9.08 0.55 -6.01
CA PRO A 145 9.44 -0.68 -5.33
C PRO A 145 10.49 -0.45 -4.22
N PRO A 146 10.36 -1.07 -3.03
CA PRO A 146 11.19 -0.73 -1.87
C PRO A 146 12.70 -1.01 -2.05
N THR A 147 13.05 -1.82 -3.06
CA THR A 147 14.42 -2.15 -3.46
C THR A 147 15.09 -1.06 -4.28
N PHE A 148 14.35 -0.04 -4.74
CA PHE A 148 14.92 1.07 -5.51
C PHE A 148 15.70 2.00 -4.58
N ALA A 149 16.80 2.55 -5.09
CA ALA A 149 17.67 3.44 -4.33
C ALA A 149 16.87 4.62 -3.75
N GLY A 150 17.09 4.93 -2.46
CA GLY A 150 16.40 6.01 -1.75
C GLY A 150 15.01 5.65 -1.22
N VAL A 151 14.29 4.67 -1.81
CA VAL A 151 12.91 4.34 -1.40
C VAL A 151 12.85 3.70 -0.01
N ASN A 152 13.88 2.94 0.38
CA ASN A 152 14.01 2.36 1.73
C ASN A 152 13.77 3.40 2.84
N ALA A 153 14.11 4.67 2.61
CA ALA A 153 13.93 5.76 3.57
C ALA A 153 12.45 6.04 3.93
N LEU A 154 11.49 5.51 3.18
CA LEU A 154 10.05 5.56 3.49
C LEU A 154 9.54 4.27 4.17
N TYR A 155 10.40 3.27 4.36
CA TYR A 155 10.09 1.99 5.00
C TYR A 155 10.86 1.76 6.30
N SER A 156 11.70 2.72 6.73
CA SER A 156 12.49 2.61 7.95
C SER A 156 11.67 2.89 9.20
N LYS A 157 12.13 2.33 10.34
CA LYS A 157 11.57 2.60 11.66
C LYS A 157 11.52 4.11 11.95
N GLU A 158 12.57 4.83 11.61
CA GLU A 158 12.68 6.28 11.83
C GLU A 158 11.67 7.06 11.00
N PHE A 159 11.37 6.62 9.78
CA PHE A 159 10.31 7.22 8.98
C PHE A 159 8.93 6.95 9.59
N TYR A 160 8.64 5.72 10.01
CA TYR A 160 7.37 5.41 10.65
C TYR A 160 7.18 6.19 11.96
N GLN A 161 8.24 6.35 12.76
CA GLN A 161 8.20 7.18 13.98
C GLN A 161 7.86 8.62 13.64
N LEU A 162 8.54 9.19 12.64
CA LEU A 162 8.26 10.53 12.13
C LEU A 162 6.81 10.66 11.62
N ALA A 163 6.30 9.66 10.91
CA ALA A 163 4.92 9.64 10.45
C ALA A 163 3.94 9.64 11.61
N ARG A 164 4.17 8.78 12.61
CA ARG A 164 3.35 8.67 13.84
C ARG A 164 3.30 9.97 14.63
N GLU A 165 4.40 10.72 14.69
CA GLU A 165 4.44 12.04 15.32
C GLU A 165 3.57 13.08 14.61
N ARG A 166 3.37 12.95 13.30
CA ARG A 166 2.54 13.84 12.48
C ARG A 166 1.12 13.32 12.29
N MET A 167 0.69 12.34 13.07
CA MET A 167 -0.69 11.83 13.06
C MET A 167 -1.51 12.45 14.20
N SER A 168 -2.81 12.66 13.97
CA SER A 168 -3.76 12.94 15.05
C SER A 168 -3.95 11.71 15.95
N ASP A 169 -4.60 11.87 17.11
CA ASP A 169 -4.70 10.79 18.11
C ASP A 169 -5.41 9.53 17.59
N ASN A 170 -6.37 9.69 16.69
CA ASN A 170 -7.05 8.58 16.01
C ASN A 170 -6.50 8.32 14.60
N GLY A 171 -5.35 8.90 14.27
CA GLY A 171 -4.80 8.89 12.93
C GLY A 171 -4.52 7.47 12.45
N ILE A 172 -4.76 7.25 11.15
CA ILE A 172 -4.52 5.98 10.45
C ILE A 172 -3.47 6.18 9.36
N ILE A 173 -2.51 5.26 9.28
CA ILE A 173 -1.54 5.20 8.20
C ILE A 173 -1.80 3.96 7.33
N ALA A 174 -1.71 4.10 6.01
CA ALA A 174 -1.75 3.01 5.05
C ALA A 174 -0.45 2.98 4.23
N GLN A 175 0.31 1.89 4.37
CA GLN A 175 1.57 1.66 3.68
C GLN A 175 1.41 0.52 2.67
N TRP A 176 1.80 0.76 1.42
CA TRP A 176 1.86 -0.28 0.40
C TRP A 176 2.93 -1.32 0.71
N LEU A 177 2.56 -2.61 0.64
CA LEU A 177 3.43 -3.76 0.81
C LEU A 177 3.36 -4.67 -0.44
N PRO A 178 4.28 -4.48 -1.40
CA PRO A 178 4.25 -5.21 -2.68
C PRO A 178 4.87 -6.59 -2.59
N PHE A 179 4.14 -7.57 -2.04
CA PHE A 179 4.64 -8.95 -1.95
C PHE A 179 5.08 -9.57 -3.29
N HIS A 180 4.59 -9.04 -4.42
CA HIS A 180 4.98 -9.46 -5.77
C HIS A 180 6.30 -8.84 -6.25
N GLN A 181 6.87 -7.88 -5.53
CA GLN A 181 8.12 -7.16 -5.89
C GLN A 181 9.20 -7.26 -4.81
N VAL A 182 8.90 -7.89 -3.68
CA VAL A 182 9.87 -8.10 -2.60
C VAL A 182 9.93 -9.57 -2.22
N SER A 183 11.08 -10.01 -1.73
CA SER A 183 11.23 -11.34 -1.16
C SER A 183 10.34 -11.51 0.08
N ALA A 184 10.08 -12.75 0.49
CA ALA A 184 9.36 -13.00 1.75
C ALA A 184 10.05 -12.39 2.96
N TYR A 185 11.38 -12.47 3.00
CA TYR A 185 12.18 -11.87 4.06
C TYR A 185 12.01 -10.34 4.11
N HIS A 186 12.01 -9.66 2.96
CA HIS A 186 11.75 -8.22 2.91
C HIS A 186 10.29 -7.88 3.28
N GLY A 187 9.32 -8.69 2.84
CA GLY A 187 7.91 -8.52 3.24
C GLY A 187 7.70 -8.64 4.74
N ALA A 188 8.36 -9.61 5.37
CA ALA A 188 8.37 -9.78 6.82
C ALA A 188 9.12 -8.65 7.53
N SER A 189 10.25 -8.18 6.98
CA SER A 189 11.04 -7.09 7.55
C SER A 189 10.28 -5.76 7.54
N VAL A 190 9.56 -5.46 6.45
CA VAL A 190 8.65 -4.30 6.40
C VAL A 190 7.54 -4.44 7.45
N SER A 191 6.92 -5.61 7.55
CA SER A 191 5.88 -5.88 8.55
C SER A 191 6.40 -5.72 9.98
N ARG A 192 7.57 -6.29 10.30
CA ARG A 192 8.23 -6.17 11.61
C ARG A 192 8.45 -4.71 11.97
N THR A 193 9.13 -3.99 11.08
CA THR A 193 9.48 -2.58 11.26
C THR A 193 8.24 -1.72 11.48
N PHE A 194 7.18 -1.96 10.70
CA PHE A 194 5.91 -1.26 10.85
C PHE A 194 5.27 -1.52 12.21
N THR A 195 5.21 -2.79 12.64
CA THR A 195 4.60 -3.16 13.94
C THR A 195 5.38 -2.70 15.17
N GLU A 196 6.69 -2.44 15.06
CA GLU A 196 7.46 -1.83 16.15
C GLU A 196 7.03 -0.39 16.44
N VAL A 197 6.48 0.31 15.45
CA VAL A 197 6.02 1.69 15.59
C VAL A 197 4.50 1.78 15.72
N PHE A 198 3.78 0.87 15.07
CA PHE A 198 2.32 0.78 15.11
C PHE A 198 1.90 -0.57 15.70
N PRO A 199 1.86 -0.71 17.04
CA PRO A 199 1.50 -1.97 17.68
C PRO A 199 0.02 -2.31 17.51
N ASN A 200 -0.83 -1.35 17.10
CA ASN A 200 -2.19 -1.59 16.65
C ASN A 200 -2.25 -1.50 15.12
N ALA A 201 -1.89 -2.60 14.46
CA ALA A 201 -1.79 -2.69 13.01
C ALA A 201 -2.41 -3.98 12.47
N VAL A 202 -2.82 -3.96 11.21
CA VAL A 202 -3.31 -5.12 10.46
C VAL A 202 -2.73 -5.13 9.04
N LEU A 203 -2.61 -6.33 8.48
CA LEU A 203 -2.34 -6.51 7.05
C LEU A 203 -3.66 -6.81 6.36
N TRP A 204 -4.05 -5.93 5.46
CA TRP A 204 -5.17 -6.14 4.54
C TRP A 204 -4.62 -6.58 3.19
N ILE A 205 -5.21 -7.60 2.58
CA ILE A 205 -4.79 -8.10 1.26
C ILE A 205 -5.94 -7.92 0.29
N ASP A 206 -5.68 -7.20 -0.80
CA ASP A 206 -6.66 -7.02 -1.86
C ASP A 206 -7.04 -8.39 -2.46
N PRO A 207 -8.31 -8.83 -2.38
CA PRO A 207 -8.72 -10.13 -2.87
C PRO A 207 -8.50 -10.30 -4.38
N GLU A 208 -8.42 -9.20 -5.12
CA GLU A 208 -8.26 -9.20 -6.57
C GLU A 208 -6.80 -9.10 -6.99
N SER A 209 -6.06 -8.09 -6.54
CA SER A 209 -4.65 -7.92 -6.93
C SER A 209 -3.63 -8.67 -6.07
N LEU A 210 -4.05 -9.21 -4.92
CA LEU A 210 -3.18 -9.83 -3.91
C LEU A 210 -2.13 -8.85 -3.33
N THR A 211 -2.33 -7.54 -3.52
CA THR A 211 -1.47 -6.50 -2.97
C THR A 211 -1.71 -6.35 -1.49
N GLY A 212 -0.62 -6.28 -0.71
CA GLY A 212 -0.67 -6.04 0.72
C GLY A 212 -0.77 -4.55 1.04
N ILE A 213 -1.61 -4.22 2.01
CA ILE A 213 -1.74 -2.87 2.59
C ILE A 213 -1.59 -3.01 4.10
N LEU A 214 -0.51 -2.46 4.64
CA LEU A 214 -0.31 -2.35 6.07
C LEU A 214 -1.09 -1.15 6.58
N LEU A 215 -2.01 -1.39 7.50
CA LEU A 215 -2.82 -0.36 8.16
C LEU A 215 -2.38 -0.25 9.61
N GLY A 216 -2.07 0.94 10.07
CA GLY A 216 -1.60 1.20 11.44
C GLY A 216 -2.36 2.35 12.08
N SER A 217 -2.64 2.24 13.37
CA SER A 217 -3.28 3.29 14.16
C SER A 217 -2.28 3.94 15.12
N LYS A 218 -2.37 5.27 15.29
CA LYS A 218 -1.68 5.95 16.40
C LYS A 218 -2.29 5.56 17.75
N ASN A 219 -3.60 5.26 17.78
CA ASN A 219 -4.26 4.79 18.98
C ASN A 219 -3.97 3.30 19.20
N ASP A 220 -3.16 3.00 20.22
CA ASP A 220 -2.76 1.62 20.54
C ASP A 220 -3.85 0.82 21.28
N ARG A 221 -4.98 1.46 21.63
CA ARG A 221 -6.12 0.81 22.27
C ARG A 221 -7.02 0.14 21.23
N GLY A 222 -7.60 -1.00 21.60
CA GLY A 222 -8.52 -1.76 20.76
C GLY A 222 -7.82 -2.62 19.71
N THR A 223 -8.60 -3.04 18.70
CA THR A 223 -8.17 -3.92 17.62
C THR A 223 -8.50 -3.25 16.29
N LEU A 224 -7.50 -2.69 15.61
CA LEU A 224 -7.71 -2.09 14.29
C LEU A 224 -8.30 -3.13 13.33
N GLY A 225 -9.25 -2.70 12.48
CA GLY A 225 -9.92 -3.60 11.53
C GLY A 225 -11.08 -4.41 12.11
N SER A 226 -11.29 -4.45 13.43
CA SER A 226 -12.51 -5.04 14.00
C SER A 226 -13.76 -4.20 13.70
N GLU A 227 -13.57 -2.89 13.59
CA GLU A 227 -14.59 -1.93 13.19
C GLU A 227 -14.06 -1.00 12.09
N PHE A 228 -14.97 -0.61 11.21
CA PHE A 228 -14.74 0.37 10.15
C PHE A 228 -15.81 1.47 10.31
N PRO A 229 -15.65 2.38 11.29
CA PRO A 229 -16.68 3.37 11.64
C PRO A 229 -17.09 4.25 10.46
N GLY A 230 -16.22 4.40 9.46
CA GLY A 230 -16.50 5.16 8.26
C GLY A 230 -17.59 4.59 7.35
N PHE A 231 -17.97 3.32 7.50
CA PHE A 231 -19.16 2.79 6.81
C PHE A 231 -20.46 3.48 7.24
N LYS A 232 -20.50 4.10 8.43
CA LYS A 232 -21.65 4.90 8.88
C LYS A 232 -21.85 6.18 8.05
N ARG A 233 -20.83 6.62 7.29
CA ARG A 233 -20.94 7.74 6.33
C ARG A 233 -21.59 7.23 5.05
N ASN A 234 -22.92 7.28 5.01
CA ASN A 234 -23.77 6.72 3.95
C ASN A 234 -23.93 7.63 2.72
N ASP A 235 -23.48 8.86 2.81
CA ASP A 235 -23.48 9.86 1.74
C ASP A 235 -22.42 9.58 0.66
N LEU A 236 -21.51 8.63 0.92
CA LEU A 236 -20.39 8.29 0.06
C LEU A 236 -20.65 6.97 -0.71
N LYS A 237 -20.55 7.02 -2.04
CA LYS A 237 -20.65 5.82 -2.89
C LYS A 237 -19.34 5.04 -2.85
N ARG A 238 -19.40 3.75 -2.49
CA ARG A 238 -18.24 2.84 -2.40
C ARG A 238 -18.41 1.62 -3.30
N ILE A 239 -17.27 1.05 -3.71
CA ILE A 239 -17.22 0.03 -4.77
C ILE A 239 -17.33 -1.40 -4.21
N LEU A 240 -16.93 -1.67 -2.96
CA LEU A 240 -17.12 -2.98 -2.31
C LEU A 240 -18.10 -2.93 -1.13
N PRO A 241 -18.84 -4.03 -0.90
CA PRO A 241 -19.59 -4.25 0.33
C PRO A 241 -18.68 -4.26 1.56
N GLU A 242 -19.21 -3.76 2.69
CA GLU A 242 -18.52 -3.75 3.98
C GLU A 242 -18.00 -5.14 4.40
N GLU A 243 -18.80 -6.18 4.16
CA GLU A 243 -18.42 -7.56 4.48
C GLU A 243 -17.15 -8.01 3.74
N THR A 244 -17.01 -7.65 2.46
CA THR A 244 -15.83 -7.99 1.66
C THR A 244 -14.59 -7.27 2.20
N VAL A 245 -14.72 -5.99 2.55
CA VAL A 245 -13.62 -5.21 3.13
C VAL A 245 -13.15 -5.83 4.44
N ARG A 246 -14.08 -6.22 5.32
CA ARG A 246 -13.76 -6.83 6.62
C ARG A 246 -13.07 -8.18 6.48
N LYS A 247 -13.56 -9.04 5.58
CA LYS A 247 -12.99 -10.39 5.34
C LYS A 247 -11.60 -10.37 4.72
N ALA A 248 -11.17 -9.24 4.16
CA ALA A 248 -9.86 -9.09 3.52
C ALA A 248 -8.76 -8.64 4.50
N VAL A 249 -9.07 -8.46 5.79
CA VAL A 249 -8.06 -8.41 6.86
C VAL A 249 -7.44 -9.81 6.98
N TYR A 250 -6.18 -9.94 6.58
CA TYR A 250 -5.50 -11.24 6.48
C TYR A 250 -4.67 -11.57 7.71
N LEU A 251 -3.90 -10.60 8.22
CA LEU A 251 -3.23 -10.73 9.51
C LEU A 251 -3.70 -9.63 10.44
N GLU A 252 -4.34 -10.03 11.54
CA GLU A 252 -4.63 -9.14 12.66
C GLU A 252 -3.37 -8.88 13.49
N LYS A 253 -3.45 -7.94 14.44
CA LYS A 253 -2.36 -7.45 15.28
C LYS A 253 -1.33 -8.51 15.70
N GLU A 254 -1.74 -9.56 16.40
CA GLU A 254 -0.81 -10.57 16.92
C GLU A 254 -0.22 -11.46 15.82
N GLY A 255 -0.99 -11.74 14.76
CA GLY A 255 -0.53 -12.51 13.62
C GLY A 255 0.50 -11.76 12.79
N LEU A 256 0.25 -10.47 12.54
CA LEU A 256 1.16 -9.60 11.80
C LEU A 256 2.48 -9.40 12.54
N LYS A 257 2.40 -9.14 13.86
CA LYS A 257 3.57 -9.01 14.72
C LYS A 257 4.42 -10.29 14.69
N ARG A 258 3.79 -11.46 14.88
CA ARG A 258 4.48 -12.76 14.83
C ARG A 258 5.15 -13.01 13.49
N TYR A 259 4.46 -12.73 12.38
CA TYR A 259 5.02 -12.86 11.03
C TYR A 259 6.29 -12.00 10.87
N GLY A 260 6.24 -10.75 11.32
CA GLY A 260 7.40 -9.87 11.28
C GLY A 260 8.56 -10.36 12.16
N GLU A 261 8.30 -10.65 13.43
CA GLU A 261 9.34 -11.06 14.39
C GLU A 261 10.01 -12.39 14.05
N GLN A 262 9.27 -13.32 13.44
CA GLN A 262 9.78 -14.65 13.11
C GLN A 262 10.63 -14.67 11.84
N TYR A 263 10.30 -13.84 10.85
CA TYR A 263 10.83 -13.98 9.49
C TYR A 263 11.54 -12.74 8.94
N GLY A 264 11.52 -11.61 9.64
CA GLY A 264 12.09 -10.36 9.16
C GLY A 264 12.99 -9.69 10.18
N ASP A 265 13.80 -8.76 9.70
CA ASP A 265 14.59 -7.86 10.54
C ASP A 265 14.03 -6.44 10.51
N VAL A 266 14.45 -5.63 11.48
CA VAL A 266 14.05 -4.21 11.53
C VAL A 266 14.83 -3.44 10.48
N ILE A 267 14.12 -2.70 9.65
CA ILE A 267 14.68 -1.78 8.67
C ILE A 267 14.93 -0.45 9.38
N THR A 268 16.16 0.01 9.34
CA THR A 268 16.56 1.30 9.91
C THR A 268 17.24 2.15 8.85
N ASP A 269 17.40 3.42 9.13
CA ASP A 269 18.20 4.31 8.29
C ASP A 269 19.65 3.83 8.11
N ASP A 270 20.20 3.14 9.12
CA ASP A 270 21.61 2.71 9.17
C ASP A 270 21.89 1.39 8.47
N ASN A 271 20.86 0.60 8.12
CA ASN A 271 21.07 -0.71 7.49
C ASN A 271 20.62 -0.78 6.03
N GLN A 272 19.80 0.17 5.56
CA GLN A 272 19.24 0.24 4.20
C GLN A 272 18.84 -1.13 3.62
N LEU A 273 18.25 -1.97 4.47
CA LEU A 273 18.07 -3.41 4.25
C LEU A 273 17.40 -3.73 2.91
N LEU A 274 16.44 -2.92 2.48
CA LEU A 274 15.68 -3.19 1.26
C LEU A 274 16.46 -2.87 -0.01
N ALA A 275 17.28 -1.82 0.01
CA ALA A 275 17.99 -1.33 -1.17
C ALA A 275 19.35 -2.02 -1.38
N TYR A 276 20.04 -2.37 -0.29
CA TYR A 276 21.42 -2.90 -0.33
C TYR A 276 21.63 -4.15 0.54
N GLY A 277 20.57 -4.69 1.17
CA GLY A 277 20.67 -5.87 2.01
C GLY A 277 21.00 -7.15 1.25
N ALA A 278 21.48 -8.16 1.98
CA ALA A 278 21.95 -9.44 1.45
C ALA A 278 20.86 -10.34 0.84
N ALA A 279 19.60 -9.88 0.76
CA ALA A 279 18.61 -10.53 -0.07
C ALA A 279 18.88 -10.18 -1.54
N ALA A 280 19.89 -10.87 -2.07
CA ALA A 280 20.06 -11.12 -3.49
C ALA A 280 18.70 -11.51 -4.10
N PHE A 281 18.55 -11.24 -5.39
CA PHE A 281 17.51 -11.77 -6.27
C PHE A 281 17.32 -13.28 -6.09
N ASN A 282 16.66 -13.71 -5.01
CA ASN A 282 16.38 -15.11 -4.73
C ASN A 282 14.94 -15.37 -5.11
N THR A 283 14.82 -16.29 -6.05
CA THR A 283 13.65 -16.93 -6.67
C THR A 283 12.73 -17.66 -5.68
N HIS A 284 12.84 -17.40 -4.38
CA HIS A 284 12.00 -17.99 -3.37
C HIS A 284 10.65 -17.28 -3.34
N VAL A 285 9.64 -17.98 -3.86
CA VAL A 285 8.24 -17.56 -3.78
C VAL A 285 7.94 -17.22 -2.32
N ASN A 286 7.53 -15.99 -2.08
CA ASN A 286 7.14 -15.55 -0.76
C ASN A 286 6.03 -16.49 -0.24
N PRO A 287 6.11 -17.09 0.96
CA PRO A 287 5.10 -18.05 1.42
C PRO A 287 3.69 -17.47 1.40
N VAL A 288 3.52 -16.17 1.65
CA VAL A 288 2.25 -15.47 1.47
C VAL A 288 1.86 -15.46 -0.01
N THR A 289 2.77 -15.14 -0.92
CA THR A 289 2.54 -15.28 -2.37
C THR A 289 2.27 -16.74 -2.79
N LEU A 290 2.92 -17.74 -2.18
CA LEU A 290 2.69 -19.17 -2.46
C LEU A 290 1.28 -19.58 -1.99
N LEU A 291 0.90 -19.17 -0.78
CA LEU A 291 -0.45 -19.28 -0.21
C LEU A 291 -1.52 -18.61 -1.08
N LEU A 292 -1.22 -17.43 -1.63
CA LEU A 292 -2.12 -16.67 -2.50
C LEU A 292 -2.13 -17.18 -3.95
N SER A 293 -1.06 -17.86 -4.41
CA SER A 293 -0.91 -18.36 -5.79
C SER A 293 -1.56 -19.73 -6.03
N ASN A 294 -1.83 -20.52 -4.99
CA ASN A 294 -2.55 -21.78 -5.13
C ASN A 294 -4.07 -21.57 -5.01
N TYR A 295 -4.74 -21.56 -6.17
CA TYR A 295 -6.20 -21.42 -6.30
C TYR A 295 -7.00 -22.51 -5.56
N ASP A 296 -6.43 -23.70 -5.36
CA ASP A 296 -7.04 -24.80 -4.60
C ASP A 296 -6.85 -24.66 -3.07
N THR A 297 -5.73 -24.07 -2.61
CA THR A 297 -5.50 -23.77 -1.19
C THR A 297 -6.48 -22.70 -0.71
N MET A 298 -6.84 -21.74 -1.56
CA MET A 298 -7.91 -20.76 -1.32
C MET A 298 -9.28 -21.41 -1.06
N LYS A 299 -9.62 -22.53 -1.72
CA LYS A 299 -10.88 -23.27 -1.48
C LYS A 299 -10.87 -24.07 -0.19
N ILE A 300 -9.74 -24.69 0.14
CA ILE A 300 -9.58 -25.46 1.40
C ILE A 300 -9.69 -24.52 2.60
N PHE A 301 -9.06 -23.34 2.55
CA PHE A 301 -9.18 -22.33 3.61
C PHE A 301 -10.56 -21.67 3.67
N ARG A 302 -11.25 -21.44 2.53
CA ARG A 302 -12.65 -20.96 2.54
C ARG A 302 -13.62 -21.93 3.21
N LYS A 303 -13.34 -23.24 3.16
CA LYS A 303 -14.19 -24.27 3.76
C LYS A 303 -13.90 -24.45 5.26
N GLY A 304 -12.63 -24.31 5.68
CA GLY A 304 -12.25 -24.38 7.10
C GLY A 304 -12.53 -23.12 7.92
N PHE A 305 -12.74 -21.96 7.29
CA PHE A 305 -12.99 -20.70 8.02
C PHE A 305 -14.42 -20.55 8.59
N TYR A 306 -15.37 -21.36 8.12
CA TYR A 306 -16.74 -21.36 8.63
C TYR A 306 -17.04 -22.49 9.62
N GLU A 307 -16.13 -23.46 9.74
CA GLU A 307 -16.25 -24.56 10.69
C GLU A 307 -14.95 -24.67 11.49
N ASP A 308 -15.06 -24.23 12.74
CA ASP A 308 -14.22 -24.51 13.89
C ASP A 308 -13.18 -23.46 14.35
N LYS A 309 -13.20 -23.27 15.68
CA LYS A 309 -12.44 -22.25 16.42
C LYS A 309 -11.01 -22.74 16.66
N GLY A 310 -10.04 -21.86 16.40
CA GLY A 310 -8.75 -21.87 17.08
C GLY A 310 -7.59 -22.53 16.32
N SER A 311 -6.43 -21.90 16.46
CA SER A 311 -5.09 -22.39 16.09
C SER A 311 -4.86 -22.81 14.64
N LEU A 312 -4.29 -21.91 13.85
CA LEU A 312 -3.35 -22.30 12.80
C LEU A 312 -2.16 -23.02 13.46
N GLU A 313 -2.21 -24.35 13.52
CA GLU A 313 -1.15 -25.17 14.12
C GLU A 313 0.08 -25.29 13.19
N ILE A 314 1.21 -25.23 13.87
CA ILE A 314 2.60 -25.16 13.41
C ILE A 314 2.97 -26.22 12.35
N GLU A 315 2.24 -27.33 12.27
CA GLU A 315 2.47 -28.41 11.30
C GLU A 315 2.30 -27.99 9.84
N GLN A 316 1.43 -27.01 9.53
CA GLN A 316 1.18 -26.62 8.15
C GLN A 316 2.29 -25.74 7.55
N LEU A 317 3.00 -24.98 8.39
CA LEU A 317 4.19 -24.21 7.97
C LEU A 317 5.42 -25.12 7.81
N GLU A 318 5.53 -26.19 8.59
CA GLU A 318 6.55 -27.22 8.39
C GLU A 318 6.34 -28.00 7.08
N LEU A 319 5.09 -28.20 6.65
CA LEU A 319 4.78 -28.83 5.37
C LEU A 319 5.29 -28.00 4.18
N ILE A 320 5.09 -26.68 4.23
CA ILE A 320 5.59 -25.72 3.21
C ILE A 320 7.12 -25.74 3.16
N LYS A 321 7.77 -25.84 4.33
CA LYS A 321 9.23 -25.95 4.42
C LYS A 321 9.74 -27.25 3.79
N LYS A 322 9.09 -28.38 4.08
CA LYS A 322 9.41 -29.70 3.51
C LYS A 322 9.20 -29.79 2.01
N GLU A 323 8.20 -29.11 1.46
CA GLU A 323 7.98 -29.07 0.00
C GLU A 323 8.97 -28.17 -0.72
N SER A 324 9.48 -27.12 -0.07
CA SER A 324 10.55 -26.27 -0.62
C SER A 324 11.91 -26.99 -0.69
N GLU A 325 12.21 -27.84 0.30
CA GLU A 325 13.45 -28.64 0.35
C GLU A 325 13.45 -29.85 -0.60
N ARG A 326 12.29 -30.25 -1.15
CA ARG A 326 12.15 -31.36 -2.11
C ARG A 326 12.40 -30.98 -3.57
N LYS A 327 12.65 -29.70 -3.86
CA LYS A 327 12.87 -29.19 -5.23
C LYS A 327 14.32 -28.73 -5.49
N GLU A 328 15.24 -28.99 -4.56
CA GLU A 328 16.70 -28.96 -4.80
C GLU A 328 17.23 -30.36 -5.14
#